data_AF-A0A0Q9RLP1-F1
#
_entry.id   AF-A0A0Q9RLP1-F1
#
_cell.length_a   1.000
_cell.length_b   1.000
_cell.length_c   1.000
_cell.angle_alpha   90.00
_cell.angle_beta   90.00
_cell.angle_gamma   90.00
#
_symmetry.space_group_name_H-M   'P 1'
#
loop_
_entity.id
_entity.type
_entity.pdbx_description
1 polymer ?
#
loop_
_entity_poly.entity_id
_entity_poly.type
_entity_poly.pdbx_seq_one_letter_code
_entity_poly.pdbx_strand_id
1 'polypeptide(L)'
;MKKIIIIISSFLIIIIISFAIYQFNQPILTKNDAIAKAGIYLTTVNENMNLPYNTKNVEESSWYISKNDFWNKAIGNTRWIGFIDGVGIDIKAATGDFIQMIFPLDGVITKEEHPDWFK
;
A
#
# COMPACT_ATOMS: atom_id res chain seq x y z
N MET A 1 14.01 17.43 -37.47
CA MET A 1 14.07 16.21 -36.64
C MET A 1 14.79 16.42 -35.31
N LYS A 2 16.11 16.73 -35.26
CA LYS A 2 16.85 16.90 -33.97
C LYS A 2 16.20 17.88 -32.97
N LYS A 3 15.72 19.05 -33.43
CA LYS A 3 15.04 20.04 -32.57
C LYS A 3 13.71 19.51 -31.97
N ILE A 4 12.97 18.72 -32.74
CA ILE A 4 11.70 18.13 -32.29
C ILE A 4 11.99 17.06 -31.22
N ILE A 5 13.02 16.24 -31.41
CA ILE A 5 13.45 15.23 -30.43
C ILE A 5 13.84 15.90 -29.11
N ILE A 6 14.63 17.00 -29.16
CA ILE A 6 15.03 17.73 -27.95
C ILE A 6 13.81 18.27 -27.20
N ILE A 7 12.83 18.85 -27.89
CA ILE A 7 11.61 19.38 -27.27
C ILE A 7 10.80 18.25 -26.61
N ILE A 8 10.62 17.13 -27.30
CA ILE A 8 9.89 15.96 -26.76
C ILE A 8 10.60 15.41 -25.53
N SER A 9 11.94 15.24 -25.59
CA SER A 9 12.72 14.75 -24.45
C SER A 9 12.63 15.68 -23.24
N SER A 10 12.75 17.00 -23.45
CA SER A 10 12.61 17.98 -22.37
C SER A 10 11.22 17.96 -21.76
N PHE A 11 10.18 17.81 -22.56
CA PHE A 11 8.81 17.70 -22.07
C PHE A 11 8.61 16.43 -21.22
N LEU A 12 9.18 15.30 -21.66
CA LEU A 12 9.14 14.04 -20.92
C LEU A 12 9.79 14.17 -19.54
N ILE A 13 10.94 14.86 -19.47
CA ILE A 13 11.66 15.10 -18.22
C ILE A 13 10.81 15.93 -17.25
N ILE A 14 10.15 16.99 -17.74
CA ILE A 14 9.27 17.83 -16.91
C ILE A 14 8.11 17.01 -16.33
N ILE A 15 7.50 16.12 -17.12
CA ILE A 15 6.44 15.22 -16.65
C ILE A 15 6.97 14.32 -15.54
N ILE A 16 8.13 13.69 -15.72
CA ILE A 16 8.73 12.78 -14.74
C ILE A 16 9.02 13.51 -13.42
N ILE A 17 9.62 14.69 -13.50
CA ILE A 17 9.92 15.51 -12.32
C ILE A 17 8.64 15.92 -11.60
N SER A 18 7.62 16.36 -12.36
CA SER A 18 6.34 16.78 -11.79
C SER A 18 5.64 15.62 -11.07
N PHE A 19 5.68 14.42 -11.66
CA PHE A 19 5.16 13.20 -11.05
C PHE A 19 5.91 12.83 -9.77
N ALA A 20 7.24 12.88 -9.78
CA ALA A 20 8.04 12.60 -8.58
C ALA A 20 7.73 13.59 -7.44
N ILE A 21 7.62 14.89 -7.73
CA ILE A 21 7.23 15.91 -6.74
C ILE A 21 5.83 15.65 -6.20
N TYR A 22 4.89 15.28 -7.07
CA TYR A 22 3.53 14.92 -6.66
C TYR A 22 3.54 13.75 -5.67
N GLN A 23 4.29 12.69 -5.96
CA GLN A 23 4.40 11.52 -5.07
C GLN A 23 5.06 11.86 -3.73
N PHE A 24 6.04 12.77 -3.70
CA PHE A 24 6.65 13.23 -2.45
C PHE A 24 5.72 14.04 -1.55
N ASN A 25 4.80 14.78 -2.15
CA ASN A 25 3.86 15.63 -1.42
C ASN A 25 2.59 14.88 -0.97
N GLN A 26 2.43 13.61 -1.34
CA GLN A 26 1.33 12.79 -0.85
C GLN A 26 1.50 12.58 0.67
N PRO A 27 0.54 13.03 1.50
CA PRO A 27 0.58 12.75 2.92
C PRO A 27 0.47 11.23 3.13
N ILE A 28 1.32 10.71 4.02
CA ILE A 28 1.27 9.31 4.43
C ILE A 28 0.20 9.16 5.50
N LEU A 29 -0.59 8.09 5.42
CA LEU A 29 -1.54 7.72 6.46
C LEU A 29 -0.85 7.61 7.82
N THR A 30 -1.55 8.06 8.86
CA THR A 30 -1.08 7.80 10.22
C THR A 30 -1.13 6.30 10.50
N LYS A 31 -0.34 5.86 11.48
CA LYS A 31 -0.34 4.46 11.93
C LYS A 31 -1.76 3.98 12.28
N ASN A 32 -2.55 4.81 12.97
CA ASN A 32 -3.91 4.45 13.39
C ASN A 32 -4.86 4.32 12.19
N ASP A 33 -4.75 5.21 11.19
CA ASP A 33 -5.54 5.10 9.96
C ASP A 33 -5.17 3.85 9.15
N ALA A 34 -3.87 3.51 9.12
CA ALA A 34 -3.38 2.31 8.47
C ALA A 34 -3.93 1.04 9.13
N ILE A 35 -3.87 0.96 10.47
CA ILE A 35 -4.45 -0.13 11.26
C ILE A 35 -5.95 -0.23 11.01
N ALA A 36 -6.67 0.89 11.05
CA ALA A 36 -8.12 0.91 10.85
C ALA A 36 -8.50 0.38 9.46
N LYS A 37 -7.81 0.81 8.39
CA LYS A 37 -8.03 0.30 7.03
C LYS A 37 -7.70 -1.19 6.92
N ALA A 38 -6.60 -1.64 7.51
CA ALA A 38 -6.22 -3.04 7.51
C ALA A 38 -7.25 -3.92 8.23
N GLY A 39 -7.83 -3.45 9.33
CA GLY A 39 -8.93 -4.13 10.01
C GLY A 39 -10.18 -4.27 9.12
N ILE A 40 -10.49 -3.28 8.30
CA ILE A 40 -11.58 -3.36 7.31
C ILE A 40 -11.26 -4.45 6.29
N TYR A 41 -10.05 -4.47 5.74
CA TYR A 41 -9.65 -5.50 4.76
C TYR A 41 -9.67 -6.91 5.35
N LEU A 42 -9.18 -7.10 6.57
CA LEU A 42 -9.25 -8.41 7.23
C LEU A 42 -10.69 -8.84 7.48
N THR A 43 -11.58 -7.90 7.85
CA THR A 43 -13.01 -8.19 7.99
C THR A 43 -13.60 -8.67 6.66
N THR A 44 -13.31 -7.97 5.56
CA THR A 44 -13.78 -8.37 4.23
C THR A 44 -13.28 -9.76 3.84
N VAL A 45 -12.00 -10.08 4.08
CA VAL A 45 -11.47 -11.41 3.75
C VAL A 45 -12.10 -12.49 4.63
N ASN A 46 -12.25 -12.23 5.93
CA ASN A 46 -12.92 -13.14 6.85
C ASN A 46 -14.36 -13.44 6.42
N GLU A 47 -15.12 -12.43 5.98
CA GLU A 47 -16.49 -12.62 5.50
C GLU A 47 -16.55 -13.44 4.20
N ASN A 48 -15.66 -13.17 3.24
CA ASN A 48 -15.66 -13.88 1.95
C ASN A 48 -15.14 -15.32 2.05
N MET A 49 -14.19 -15.57 2.95
CA MET A 49 -13.55 -16.89 3.12
C MET A 49 -14.04 -17.66 4.35
N ASN A 50 -14.95 -17.07 5.14
CA ASN A 50 -15.45 -17.62 6.40
C ASN A 50 -14.31 -17.98 7.39
N LEU A 51 -13.36 -17.06 7.58
CA LEU A 51 -12.19 -17.24 8.44
C LEU A 51 -12.42 -16.66 9.86
N PRO A 52 -11.79 -17.25 10.89
CA PRO A 52 -12.07 -16.90 12.30
C PRO A 52 -11.19 -15.78 12.88
N TYR A 53 -10.38 -15.08 12.09
CA TYR A 53 -9.41 -14.11 12.60
C TYR A 53 -10.09 -12.90 13.26
N ASN A 54 -9.58 -12.47 14.41
CA ASN A 54 -10.15 -11.36 15.18
C ASN A 54 -9.51 -10.02 14.82
N THR A 55 -10.26 -9.16 14.12
CA THR A 55 -9.79 -7.84 13.68
C THR A 55 -9.46 -6.86 14.81
N LYS A 56 -9.85 -7.17 16.06
CA LYS A 56 -9.53 -6.37 17.26
C LYS A 56 -8.17 -6.72 17.87
N ASN A 57 -7.58 -7.86 17.53
CA ASN A 57 -6.29 -8.30 18.05
C ASN A 57 -5.14 -7.62 17.30
N VAL A 58 -5.05 -6.30 17.42
CA VAL A 58 -4.03 -5.51 16.73
C VAL A 58 -2.70 -5.57 17.47
N GLU A 59 -1.65 -5.97 16.78
CA GLU A 59 -0.29 -5.96 17.29
C GLU A 59 0.34 -4.59 17.02
N GLU A 60 -0.09 -3.55 17.73
CA GLU A 60 0.25 -2.16 17.39
C GLU A 60 1.76 -1.92 17.23
N SER A 61 2.61 -2.53 18.05
CA SER A 61 4.08 -2.38 17.98
C SER A 61 4.70 -2.94 16.70
N SER A 62 3.99 -3.82 16.00
CA SER A 62 4.45 -4.46 14.76
C SER A 62 4.30 -3.58 13.51
N TRP A 63 3.58 -2.45 13.61
CA TRP A 63 3.29 -1.59 12.47
C TRP A 63 4.42 -0.62 12.18
N TYR A 64 5.00 -0.74 10.99
CA TYR A 64 6.08 0.14 10.52
C TYR A 64 5.92 0.48 9.03
N ILE A 65 6.59 1.58 8.64
CA ILE A 65 6.70 1.95 7.24
C ILE A 65 7.89 1.23 6.63
N SER A 66 7.63 0.32 5.70
CA SER A 66 8.67 -0.34 4.94
C SER A 66 9.21 0.57 3.85
N LYS A 67 10.54 0.53 3.65
CA LYS A 67 11.24 1.25 2.58
C LYS A 67 10.98 2.77 2.60
N ASN A 68 11.15 3.42 3.76
CA ASN A 68 11.01 4.87 3.90
C ASN A 68 12.23 5.67 3.36
N ASP A 69 12.76 5.27 2.20
CA ASP A 69 13.87 5.97 1.54
C ASP A 69 13.36 6.89 0.41
N PHE A 70 14.26 7.75 -0.07
CA PHE A 70 13.97 8.73 -1.12
C PHE A 70 13.37 8.07 -2.36
N TRP A 71 13.93 6.95 -2.82
CA TRP A 71 13.52 6.32 -4.07
C TRP A 71 12.12 5.72 -3.98
N ASN A 72 11.81 5.05 -2.86
CA ASN A 72 10.50 4.47 -2.65
C ASN A 72 9.41 5.52 -2.47
N LYS A 73 9.73 6.67 -1.87
CA LYS A 73 8.84 7.84 -1.87
C LYS A 73 8.62 8.42 -3.27
N ALA A 74 9.70 8.59 -4.04
CA ALA A 74 9.64 9.16 -5.39
C ALA A 74 8.73 8.36 -6.34
N ILE A 75 8.71 7.03 -6.20
CA ILE A 75 7.88 6.13 -7.03
C ILE A 75 6.54 5.76 -6.37
N GLY A 76 6.25 6.24 -5.16
CA GLY A 76 5.02 5.93 -4.43
C GLY A 76 4.92 4.47 -3.94
N ASN A 77 6.04 3.81 -3.69
CA ASN A 77 6.12 2.41 -3.21
C ASN A 77 6.32 2.31 -1.69
N THR A 78 6.03 3.38 -0.95
CA THR A 78 6.05 3.37 0.52
C THR A 78 4.84 2.58 1.05
N ARG A 79 5.07 1.71 2.02
CA ARG A 79 4.06 0.75 2.50
C ARG A 79 3.96 0.73 4.02
N TRP A 80 2.76 0.55 4.52
CA TRP A 80 2.52 0.15 5.91
C TRP A 80 2.46 -1.37 5.98
N ILE A 81 3.29 -1.94 6.84
CA ILE A 81 3.30 -3.38 7.13
C ILE A 81 3.08 -3.56 8.62
N GLY A 82 2.20 -4.48 8.97
CA GLY A 82 1.93 -4.85 10.36
C GLY A 82 1.08 -6.10 10.47
N PHE A 83 0.68 -6.44 11.68
CA PHE A 83 -0.07 -7.65 11.97
C PHE A 83 -1.37 -7.37 12.74
N ILE A 84 -2.39 -8.18 12.43
CA ILE A 84 -3.64 -8.27 13.18
C ILE A 84 -3.96 -9.75 13.35
N ASP A 85 -4.05 -10.22 14.59
CA ASP A 85 -4.31 -11.63 14.94
C ASP A 85 -3.33 -12.62 14.27
N GLY A 86 -2.04 -12.25 14.19
CA GLY A 86 -1.02 -13.03 13.51
C GLY A 86 -1.07 -12.97 11.97
N VAL A 87 -2.06 -12.29 11.38
CA VAL A 87 -2.17 -12.09 9.93
C VAL A 87 -1.34 -10.88 9.52
N GLY A 88 -0.37 -11.09 8.62
CA GLY A 88 0.46 -10.01 8.09
C GLY A 88 -0.28 -9.23 7.02
N ILE A 89 -0.32 -7.90 7.12
CA ILE A 89 -1.08 -7.03 6.20
C ILE A 89 -0.14 -5.96 5.62
N ASP A 90 -0.19 -5.80 4.30
CA ASP A 90 0.54 -4.77 3.55
C ASP A 90 -0.45 -3.85 2.81
N ILE A 91 -0.35 -2.55 3.07
CA ILE A 91 -1.14 -1.51 2.40
C ILE A 91 -0.26 -0.35 1.94
N LYS A 92 -0.66 0.34 0.87
CA LYS A 92 0.04 1.55 0.41
C LYS A 92 -0.02 2.64 1.47
N ALA A 93 1.12 3.27 1.75
CA ALA A 93 1.20 4.24 2.84
C ALA A 93 0.46 5.56 2.53
N ALA A 94 0.42 5.98 1.25
CA ALA A 94 -0.24 7.23 0.85
C ALA A 94 -1.76 7.09 0.72
N THR A 95 -2.23 6.03 0.06
CA THR A 95 -3.66 5.85 -0.25
C THR A 95 -4.36 4.92 0.72
N GLY A 96 -3.63 4.03 1.38
CA GLY A 96 -4.17 2.91 2.16
C GLY A 96 -4.71 1.79 1.31
N ASP A 97 -4.44 1.76 0.00
CA ASP A 97 -4.90 0.68 -0.86
C ASP A 97 -4.31 -0.65 -0.39
N PHE A 98 -5.17 -1.68 -0.37
CA PHE A 98 -4.75 -3.05 -0.14
C PHE A 98 -3.70 -3.50 -1.17
N ILE A 99 -2.66 -4.18 -0.68
CA ILE A 99 -1.65 -4.85 -1.51
C ILE A 99 -1.80 -6.35 -1.32
N GLN A 100 -1.58 -6.83 -0.09
CA GLN A 100 -1.62 -8.25 0.21
C GLN A 100 -1.87 -8.53 1.70
N MET A 101 -2.29 -9.75 1.97
CA MET A 101 -2.47 -10.31 3.30
C MET A 101 -1.83 -11.70 3.36
N ILE A 102 -1.11 -12.00 4.43
CA ILE A 102 -0.41 -13.27 4.63
C ILE A 102 -1.00 -13.93 5.86
N PHE A 103 -1.69 -15.05 5.62
CA PHE A 103 -2.24 -15.90 6.64
C PHE A 103 -1.24 -17.02 6.97
N PRO A 104 -0.90 -17.24 8.25
CA PRO A 104 0.10 -18.23 8.64
C PRO A 104 -0.18 -19.66 8.14
N LEU A 105 -1.46 -20.02 8.00
CA LEU A 105 -1.90 -21.37 7.60
C LEU A 105 -2.71 -21.39 6.29
N ASP A 106 -3.34 -20.27 5.92
CA ASP A 106 -4.29 -20.21 4.81
C ASP A 106 -3.69 -19.65 3.51
N GLY A 107 -2.43 -19.18 3.55
CA GLY A 107 -1.69 -18.71 2.37
C GLY A 107 -1.67 -17.19 2.23
N VAL A 108 -1.56 -16.71 0.98
CA VAL A 108 -1.45 -15.28 0.67
C VAL A 108 -2.66 -14.87 -0.14
N ILE A 109 -3.28 -13.75 0.23
CA ILE A 109 -4.37 -13.12 -0.52
C ILE A 109 -3.84 -11.80 -1.09
N THR A 110 -3.91 -11.61 -2.40
CA THR A 110 -3.50 -10.35 -3.04
C THR A 110 -4.66 -9.63 -3.71
N LYS A 111 -4.46 -8.33 -3.97
CA LYS A 111 -5.46 -7.52 -4.69
C LYS A 111 -5.70 -8.05 -6.11
N GLU A 112 -4.68 -8.61 -6.75
CA GLU A 112 -4.77 -9.12 -8.13
C GLU A 112 -5.66 -10.35 -8.24
N GLU A 113 -5.67 -11.20 -7.22
CA GLU A 113 -6.50 -12.41 -7.16
C GLU A 113 -7.97 -12.06 -6.86
N HIS A 114 -8.19 -11.05 -6.02
CA HIS A 114 -9.53 -10.64 -5.56
C HIS A 114 -9.76 -9.12 -5.66
N PRO A 115 -9.77 -8.53 -6.87
CA PRO A 115 -9.85 -7.09 -7.04
C PRO A 115 -11.17 -6.49 -6.54
N ASP A 116 -12.25 -7.26 -6.57
CA ASP A 116 -13.60 -6.80 -6.19
C ASP A 116 -13.79 -6.64 -4.67
N TRP A 117 -12.91 -7.24 -3.87
CA TRP A 117 -13.00 -7.20 -2.40
C TRP A 117 -12.41 -5.91 -1.82
N PHE A 118 -11.54 -5.21 -2.57
CA PHE A 118 -10.72 -4.13 -2.04
C PHE A 118 -10.88 -2.83 -2.86
N LYS A 119 -12.03 -2.18 -2.66
CA LYS A 119 -12.37 -0.88 -3.25
C LYS A 119 -12.08 0.28 -2.31
#